data_AF-A0A8S4S3F9-F1
#
_entry.id   AF-A0A8S4S3F9-F1
#
_cell.length_a   1.000
_cell.length_b   1.000
_cell.length_c   1.000
_cell.angle_alpha   90.00
_cell.angle_beta   90.00
_cell.angle_gamma   90.00
#
_symmetry.space_group_name_H-M   'P 1'
#
loop_
_entity.id
_entity.type
_entity.pdbx_description
1 polymer ?
#
loop_
_entity_poly.entity_id
_entity_poly.type
_entity_poly.pdbx_seq_one_letter_code
_entity_poly.pdbx_strand_id
1 'polypeptide(L)'
;MSSLRCLRFVLPIPTKVMLAHSLLLSILDYADASYLNLTEDQLNKLERLQNLAIRFIFGLRKYDHVSEFRQKLKWLSIRRRRDVLSLLYCVLFNPKTPPYLKEKFNFVGTASDLRSCRMLTLSMPFHKTKFYKLSFAVQAIELWNALHTNIRQAKSLDIFKNAVKAYYLAQ
;
A
#
# COMPACT_ATOMS: atom_id res chain seq x y z
N MET A 1 -6.79 -15.60 18.11
CA MET A 1 -8.05 -15.33 17.36
C MET A 1 -9.27 -16.03 17.98
N SER A 2 -9.12 -17.22 18.56
CA SER A 2 -10.18 -17.88 19.35
C SER A 2 -10.68 -17.00 20.50
N SER A 3 -9.78 -16.32 21.23
CA SER A 3 -10.11 -15.36 22.28
C SER A 3 -10.98 -14.18 21.81
N LEU A 4 -10.65 -13.57 20.66
CA LEU A 4 -11.45 -12.49 20.07
C LEU A 4 -12.84 -12.98 19.65
N ARG A 5 -12.95 -14.22 19.18
CA ARG A 5 -14.23 -14.78 18.72
C ARG A 5 -15.26 -14.87 19.86
N CYS A 6 -14.84 -15.08 21.10
CA CYS A 6 -15.71 -15.10 22.27
C CYS A 6 -16.36 -13.74 22.55
N LEU A 7 -15.65 -12.64 22.27
CA LEU A 7 -16.12 -11.26 22.51
C LEU A 7 -16.97 -10.69 21.36
N ARG A 8 -17.25 -11.51 20.33
CA ARG A 8 -17.95 -11.07 19.12
C ARG A 8 -19.35 -10.55 19.38
N PHE A 9 -20.05 -11.06 20.38
CA PHE A 9 -21.44 -10.66 20.65
C PHE A 9 -21.58 -9.57 21.71
N VAL A 10 -20.50 -9.29 22.46
CA VAL A 10 -20.52 -8.34 23.58
C VAL A 10 -20.11 -6.94 23.14
N LEU A 11 -19.23 -6.83 22.14
CA LEU A 11 -18.61 -5.56 21.78
C LEU A 11 -19.36 -4.80 20.67
N PRO A 12 -19.49 -3.46 20.79
CA PRO A 12 -19.92 -2.60 19.70
C PRO A 12 -18.98 -2.69 18.48
N ILE A 13 -19.53 -2.46 17.28
CA ILE A 13 -18.77 -2.42 16.02
C ILE A 13 -17.55 -1.49 16.09
N PRO A 14 -17.64 -0.22 16.56
CA PRO A 14 -16.46 0.66 16.58
C PRO A 14 -15.32 0.11 17.44
N THR A 15 -15.64 -0.48 18.59
CA THR A 15 -14.65 -1.12 19.47
C THR A 15 -13.98 -2.31 18.81
N LYS A 16 -14.74 -3.13 18.08
CA LYS A 16 -14.18 -4.25 17.30
C LYS A 16 -13.24 -3.76 16.20
N VAL A 17 -13.58 -2.65 15.53
CA VAL A 17 -12.72 -2.02 14.53
C VAL A 17 -11.41 -1.57 15.18
N MET A 18 -11.47 -0.90 16.32
CA MET A 18 -10.27 -0.47 17.06
C MET A 18 -9.39 -1.64 17.47
N LEU A 19 -9.98 -2.72 17.99
CA LEU A 19 -9.24 -3.94 18.37
C LEU A 19 -8.60 -4.63 17.16
N ALA A 20 -9.32 -4.71 16.04
CA ALA A 20 -8.77 -5.27 14.81
C ALA A 20 -7.61 -4.41 14.27
N HIS A 21 -7.73 -3.08 14.37
CA HIS A 21 -6.66 -2.15 14.00
C HIS A 21 -5.42 -2.32 14.88
N SER A 22 -5.58 -2.27 16.20
CA SER A 22 -4.46 -2.29 17.14
C SER A 22 -3.71 -3.62 17.18
N LEU A 23 -4.41 -4.75 16.97
CA LEU A 23 -3.82 -6.09 17.09
C LEU A 23 -3.40 -6.70 15.75
N LEU A 24 -4.16 -6.47 14.68
CA LEU A 24 -3.96 -7.18 13.41
C LEU A 24 -3.41 -6.25 12.34
N LEU A 25 -4.06 -5.11 12.13
CA LEU A 25 -3.62 -4.18 11.08
C LEU A 25 -2.29 -3.55 11.42
N SER A 26 -2.00 -3.24 12.69
CA SER A 26 -0.68 -2.77 13.12
C SER A 26 0.47 -3.68 12.67
N ILE A 27 0.30 -5.01 12.78
CA ILE A 27 1.28 -6.01 12.36
C ILE A 27 1.37 -6.08 10.82
N LEU A 28 0.23 -6.00 10.14
CA LEU A 28 0.19 -6.01 8.67
C LEU A 28 0.78 -4.74 8.06
N ASP A 29 0.57 -3.59 8.69
CA ASP A 29 1.00 -2.29 8.22
C ASP A 29 2.50 -2.07 8.48
N TYR A 30 3.05 -2.68 9.54
CA TYR A 30 4.47 -2.57 9.89
C TYR A 30 5.42 -2.97 8.75
N ALA A 31 5.09 -4.03 8.01
CA ALA A 31 5.98 -4.62 6.99
C ALA A 31 5.44 -4.51 5.56
N ASP A 32 4.42 -3.67 5.30
CA ASP A 32 3.75 -3.61 3.99
C ASP A 32 4.72 -3.35 2.83
N ALA A 33 5.74 -2.52 3.07
CA ALA A 33 6.77 -2.23 2.08
C ALA A 33 7.60 -3.45 1.64
N SER A 34 7.68 -4.48 2.48
CA SER A 34 8.41 -5.72 2.18
C SER A 34 7.55 -6.75 1.43
N TYR A 35 6.23 -6.52 1.33
CA TYR A 35 5.30 -7.48 0.75
C TYR A 35 5.38 -7.62 -0.77
N LEU A 36 6.13 -6.73 -1.43
CA LEU A 36 6.35 -6.72 -2.88
C LEU A 36 6.93 -8.02 -3.45
N ASN A 37 7.64 -8.80 -2.63
CA ASN A 37 8.34 -10.01 -3.05
C ASN A 37 7.68 -11.31 -2.56
N LEU A 38 6.50 -11.21 -1.95
CA LEU A 38 5.80 -12.37 -1.43
C LEU A 38 5.23 -13.22 -2.55
N THR A 39 5.21 -14.53 -2.34
CA THR A 39 4.51 -15.45 -3.24
C THR A 39 3.01 -15.30 -3.09
N GLU A 40 2.25 -15.70 -4.12
CA GLU A 40 0.79 -15.67 -4.08
C GLU A 40 0.21 -16.42 -2.87
N ASP A 41 0.83 -17.53 -2.45
CA ASP A 41 0.40 -18.28 -1.27
C ASP A 41 0.57 -17.49 0.02
N GLN A 42 1.65 -16.72 0.15
CA GLN A 42 1.89 -15.85 1.30
C GLN A 42 0.91 -14.68 1.30
N LEU A 43 0.68 -14.05 0.15
CA LEU A 43 -0.32 -12.98 -0.01
C LEU A 43 -1.74 -13.49 0.32
N ASN A 44 -2.09 -14.70 -0.13
CA ASN A 44 -3.36 -15.34 0.20
C ASN A 44 -3.51 -15.57 1.70
N LYS A 45 -2.44 -15.95 2.42
CA LYS A 45 -2.48 -16.10 3.89
C LYS A 45 -2.74 -14.77 4.59
N LEU A 46 -2.07 -13.69 4.15
CA LEU A 46 -2.29 -12.36 4.69
C LEU A 46 -3.73 -11.89 4.40
N GLU A 47 -4.23 -12.07 3.17
CA GLU A 47 -5.59 -11.64 2.79
C GLU A 47 -6.65 -12.42 3.58
N ARG A 48 -6.42 -13.71 3.86
CA ARG A 48 -7.26 -14.50 4.78
C ARG A 48 -7.30 -13.92 6.19
N LEU A 49 -6.17 -13.40 6.70
CA LEU A 49 -6.09 -12.78 8.01
C LEU A 49 -6.90 -11.46 8.05
N GLN A 50 -6.76 -10.60 7.03
CA GLN A 50 -7.58 -9.40 6.90
C GLN A 50 -9.07 -9.74 6.80
N ASN A 51 -9.43 -10.76 6.01
CA ASN A 51 -10.80 -11.22 5.90
C ASN A 51 -11.34 -11.75 7.25
N LEU A 52 -10.50 -12.40 8.04
CA LEU A 52 -10.90 -12.87 9.37
C LEU A 52 -11.19 -11.69 10.31
N ALA A 53 -10.41 -10.62 10.24
CA ALA A 53 -10.66 -9.39 10.98
C ALA A 53 -12.01 -8.77 10.61
N ILE A 54 -12.32 -8.67 9.31
CA ILE A 54 -13.61 -8.14 8.84
C ILE A 54 -14.77 -9.02 9.31
N ARG A 55 -14.62 -10.36 9.22
CA ARG A 55 -15.63 -11.29 9.74
C ARG A 55 -15.85 -11.16 11.24
N PHE A 56 -14.78 -10.88 12.02
CA PHE A 56 -14.90 -10.62 13.45
C PHE A 56 -15.67 -9.32 13.72
N ILE A 57 -15.38 -8.24 12.99
CA ILE A 57 -16.04 -6.93 13.15
C ILE A 57 -17.54 -7.04 12.91
N PHE A 58 -17.96 -7.65 11.80
CA PHE A 58 -19.37 -7.72 11.39
C PHE A 58 -20.09 -9.00 11.84
N GLY A 59 -19.42 -9.92 12.53
CA GLY A 59 -20.05 -11.15 13.00
C GLY A 59 -20.44 -12.12 11.87
N LEU A 60 -19.69 -12.14 10.78
CA LEU A 60 -19.97 -12.99 9.62
C LEU A 60 -19.64 -14.47 9.91
N ARG A 61 -20.28 -15.37 9.16
CA ARG A 61 -19.97 -16.80 9.15
C ARG A 61 -18.71 -17.06 8.31
N LYS A 62 -18.21 -18.30 8.39
CA LYS A 62 -16.96 -18.71 7.72
C LYS A 62 -16.99 -18.49 6.20
N TYR A 63 -18.14 -18.78 5.58
CA TYR A 63 -18.30 -18.77 4.12
C TYR A 63 -18.99 -17.51 3.58
N ASP A 64 -19.37 -16.58 4.46
CA ASP A 64 -19.99 -15.33 4.00
C ASP A 64 -19.00 -14.48 3.20
N HIS A 65 -19.54 -13.77 2.21
CA HIS A 65 -18.81 -12.84 1.37
C HIS A 65 -18.36 -11.62 2.18
N VAL A 66 -17.07 -11.29 2.06
CA VAL A 66 -16.42 -10.24 2.86
C VAL A 66 -16.27 -8.93 2.07
N SER A 67 -16.42 -8.96 0.75
CA SER A 67 -16.12 -7.84 -0.15
C SER A 67 -16.93 -6.57 0.16
N GLU A 68 -18.23 -6.70 0.39
CA GLU A 68 -19.10 -5.56 0.74
C GLU A 68 -18.70 -4.91 2.07
N PHE A 69 -18.37 -5.73 3.05
CA PHE A 69 -17.96 -5.27 4.38
C PHE A 69 -16.59 -4.61 4.37
N ARG A 70 -15.70 -5.07 3.48
CA ARG A 70 -14.40 -4.43 3.22
C ARG A 70 -14.59 -3.01 2.68
N GLN A 71 -15.52 -2.83 1.73
CA GLN A 71 -15.86 -1.51 1.18
C GLN A 71 -16.49 -0.59 2.24
N LYS A 72 -17.40 -1.11 3.08
CA LYS A 72 -17.97 -0.37 4.22
C LYS A 72 -16.89 0.16 5.18
N LEU A 73 -15.83 -0.61 5.41
CA LEU A 73 -14.69 -0.20 6.24
C LEU A 73 -13.69 0.72 5.51
N LYS A 74 -13.83 0.90 4.20
CA LYS A 74 -12.85 1.59 3.33
C LYS A 74 -11.44 1.01 3.47
N TRP A 75 -11.34 -0.32 3.61
CA TRP A 75 -10.07 -1.03 3.69
C TRP A 75 -9.62 -1.48 2.31
N LEU A 76 -8.35 -1.22 1.99
CA LEU A 76 -7.71 -1.77 0.79
C LEU A 76 -7.42 -3.26 1.00
N SER A 77 -7.54 -4.06 -0.05
CA SER A 77 -7.00 -5.43 -0.03
C SER A 77 -5.49 -5.38 0.11
N ILE A 78 -4.90 -6.41 0.73
CA ILE A 78 -3.44 -6.47 0.95
C ILE A 78 -2.67 -6.35 -0.36
N ARG A 79 -3.17 -6.98 -1.43
CA ARG A 79 -2.58 -6.87 -2.77
C ARG A 79 -2.55 -5.46 -3.34
N ARG A 80 -3.49 -4.61 -2.93
CA ARG A 80 -3.62 -3.21 -3.35
C ARG A 80 -3.05 -2.23 -2.33
N ARG A 81 -2.47 -2.71 -1.23
CA ARG A 81 -1.69 -1.85 -0.35
C ARG A 81 -0.38 -1.50 -1.04
N ARG A 82 -0.01 -0.23 -0.89
CA ARG A 82 1.06 0.41 -1.67
C ARG A 82 1.84 1.36 -0.78
N ASP A 83 2.16 0.95 0.45
CA ASP A 83 2.95 1.81 1.35
C ASP A 83 4.36 2.07 0.81
N VAL A 84 4.82 1.23 -0.12
CA VAL A 84 5.99 1.46 -0.98
C VAL A 84 5.95 2.83 -1.68
N LEU A 85 4.78 3.26 -2.18
CA LEU A 85 4.64 4.57 -2.81
C LEU A 85 4.88 5.70 -1.80
N SER A 86 4.41 5.52 -0.57
CA SER A 86 4.65 6.49 0.52
C SER A 86 6.12 6.57 0.88
N LEU A 87 6.81 5.42 0.95
CA LEU A 87 8.25 5.39 1.18
C LEU A 87 9.03 6.02 0.03
N LEU A 88 8.66 5.73 -1.21
CA LEU A 88 9.27 6.36 -2.38
C LEU A 88 9.09 7.88 -2.35
N TYR A 89 7.89 8.37 -2.02
CA TYR A 89 7.64 9.80 -1.86
C TYR A 89 8.58 10.41 -0.80
N CYS A 90 8.76 9.76 0.36
CA CYS A 90 9.73 10.19 1.35
C CYS A 90 11.15 10.25 0.77
N VAL A 91 11.60 9.22 0.07
CA VAL A 91 12.95 9.18 -0.52
C VAL A 91 13.16 10.32 -1.51
N LEU A 92 12.17 10.65 -2.33
CA LEU A 92 12.27 11.68 -3.37
C LEU A 92 12.25 13.11 -2.80
N PHE A 93 11.30 13.39 -1.89
CA PHE A 93 10.97 14.76 -1.48
C PHE A 93 11.50 15.15 -0.10
N ASN A 94 11.91 14.19 0.74
CA ASN A 94 12.48 14.53 2.04
C ASN A 94 13.92 15.04 1.89
N PRO A 95 14.25 16.25 2.38
CA PRO A 95 15.60 16.79 2.31
C PRO A 95 16.62 16.00 3.14
N LYS A 96 16.17 15.21 4.13
CA LYS A 96 17.05 14.39 4.99
C LYS A 96 17.40 13.03 4.38
N THR A 97 16.89 12.70 3.19
CA THR A 97 17.18 11.42 2.55
C THR A 97 18.65 11.36 2.14
N PRO A 98 19.37 10.28 2.47
CA PRO A 98 20.75 10.11 2.04
C PRO A 98 20.91 10.18 0.52
N PRO A 99 21.97 10.84 0.00
CA PRO A 99 22.15 11.07 -1.43
C PRO A 99 22.20 9.76 -2.24
N TYR A 100 22.87 8.74 -1.70
CA TYR A 100 22.99 7.42 -2.34
C TYR A 100 21.64 6.72 -2.58
N LEU A 101 20.60 7.04 -1.81
CA LEU A 101 19.25 6.52 -2.04
C LEU A 101 18.55 7.33 -3.13
N LYS A 102 18.71 8.65 -3.11
CA LYS A 102 18.07 9.56 -4.06
C LYS A 102 18.62 9.36 -5.47
N GLU A 103 19.91 9.12 -5.61
CA GLU A 103 20.59 8.83 -6.90
C GLU A 103 20.06 7.58 -7.61
N LYS A 104 19.42 6.65 -6.87
CA LYS A 104 18.77 5.48 -7.47
C LYS A 104 17.50 5.83 -8.23
N PHE A 105 16.93 7.01 -8.00
CA PHE A 105 15.66 7.44 -8.58
C PHE A 105 15.86 8.74 -9.36
N ASN A 106 16.06 8.59 -10.68
CA ASN A 106 16.25 9.72 -11.58
C ASN A 106 14.99 10.00 -12.37
N PHE A 107 14.58 11.27 -12.45
CA PHE A 107 13.44 11.68 -13.27
C PHE A 107 13.81 11.70 -14.75
N VAL A 108 12.87 11.30 -15.61
CA VAL A 108 13.03 11.36 -17.07
C VAL A 108 12.93 12.80 -17.53
N GLY A 109 14.05 13.42 -17.89
CA GLY A 109 14.08 14.72 -18.57
C GLY A 109 14.92 15.84 -17.93
N THR A 110 15.83 15.56 -17.00
CA THR A 110 16.66 16.58 -16.34
C THR A 110 17.50 17.48 -17.27
N ALA A 111 17.53 17.22 -18.59
CA ALA A 111 18.30 17.97 -19.57
C ALA A 111 17.47 18.91 -20.48
N SER A 112 16.13 18.94 -20.40
CA SER A 112 15.33 19.80 -21.29
C SER A 112 13.92 20.07 -20.75
N ASP A 113 13.41 21.28 -20.97
CA ASP A 113 12.11 21.80 -20.52
C ASP A 113 10.92 21.15 -21.28
N LEU A 114 10.91 19.82 -21.33
CA LEU A 114 9.95 18.99 -22.04
C LEU A 114 8.76 18.64 -21.13
N ARG A 115 7.62 18.34 -21.75
CA ARG A 115 6.38 17.92 -21.07
C ARG A 115 6.61 16.79 -20.05
N SER A 116 7.59 15.91 -20.24
CA SER A 116 7.95 14.81 -19.32
C SER A 116 8.43 15.29 -17.94
N CYS A 117 9.10 16.43 -17.86
CA CYS A 117 9.58 17.02 -16.59
C CYS A 117 8.40 17.43 -15.68
N ARG A 118 7.31 17.92 -16.29
CA ARG A 118 6.09 18.29 -15.57
C ARG A 118 5.31 17.08 -15.06
N MET A 119 5.57 15.88 -15.61
CA MET A 119 4.84 14.64 -15.28
C MET A 119 5.45 13.84 -14.12
N LEU A 120 6.62 14.27 -13.60
CA LEU A 120 7.35 13.60 -12.51
C LEU A 120 7.55 12.10 -12.75
N THR A 121 7.83 11.70 -14.00
CA THR A 121 8.02 10.29 -14.37
C THR A 121 9.45 9.85 -14.03
N LEU A 122 9.60 8.69 -13.42
CA LEU A 122 10.89 8.13 -13.02
C LEU A 122 11.46 7.22 -14.12
N SER A 123 12.77 7.29 -14.31
CA SER A 123 13.51 6.47 -15.28
C SER A 123 13.62 5.04 -14.78
N MET A 124 13.18 4.09 -15.60
CA MET A 124 13.32 2.67 -15.28
C MET A 124 14.78 2.23 -15.41
N PRO A 125 15.39 1.62 -14.39
CA PRO A 125 16.72 1.04 -14.52
C PRO A 125 16.67 -0.19 -15.42
N PHE A 126 17.73 -0.38 -16.20
CA PHE A 126 17.86 -1.57 -17.05
C PHE A 126 18.02 -2.82 -16.19
N HIS A 127 17.24 -3.87 -16.48
CA HIS A 127 17.26 -5.09 -15.71
C HIS A 127 17.01 -6.33 -16.58
N LYS A 128 17.83 -7.37 -16.35
CA LYS A 128 17.74 -8.65 -17.07
C LYS A 128 17.17 -9.79 -16.22
N THR A 129 17.31 -9.71 -14.89
CA THR A 129 16.92 -10.80 -13.99
C THR A 129 15.53 -10.54 -13.38
N LYS A 130 14.76 -11.63 -13.20
CA LYS A 130 13.46 -11.59 -12.51
C LYS A 130 13.61 -11.08 -11.07
N PHE A 131 14.69 -11.45 -10.39
CA PHE A 131 14.96 -11.01 -9.02
C PHE A 131 15.09 -9.48 -8.92
N TYR A 132 15.85 -8.86 -9.84
CA TYR A 132 15.99 -7.41 -9.82
C TYR A 132 14.71 -6.69 -10.25
N LYS A 133 13.92 -7.27 -11.16
CA LYS A 133 12.57 -6.75 -11.47
C LYS A 133 11.69 -6.65 -10.23
N LEU A 134 11.80 -7.63 -9.33
CA LEU A 134 11.06 -7.65 -8.08
C LEU A 134 11.65 -6.72 -7.00
N SER A 135 12.85 -6.15 -7.21
CA SER A 135 13.44 -5.24 -6.23
C SER A 135 12.56 -4.03 -5.91
N PHE A 136 12.72 -3.49 -4.70
CA PHE A 136 12.00 -2.29 -4.25
C PHE A 136 12.11 -1.15 -5.25
N ALA A 137 13.32 -0.88 -5.77
CA ALA A 137 13.54 0.24 -6.69
C ALA A 137 12.70 0.10 -7.97
N VAL A 138 12.74 -1.08 -8.61
CA VAL A 138 12.03 -1.31 -9.87
C VAL A 138 10.52 -1.27 -9.67
N GLN A 139 10.01 -2.00 -8.67
CA GLN A 139 8.57 -2.04 -8.40
C GLN A 139 8.03 -0.68 -7.94
N ALA A 140 8.78 0.07 -7.12
CA ALA A 140 8.38 1.40 -6.69
C ALA A 140 8.27 2.37 -7.87
N ILE A 141 9.23 2.33 -8.80
CA ILE A 141 9.22 3.14 -10.03
C ILE A 141 8.03 2.76 -10.92
N GLU A 142 7.80 1.45 -11.12
CA GLU A 142 6.68 0.96 -11.93
C GLU A 142 5.33 1.40 -11.36
N LEU A 143 5.14 1.25 -10.04
CA LEU A 143 3.94 1.69 -9.34
C LEU A 143 3.77 3.21 -9.40
N TRP A 144 4.86 3.98 -9.22
CA TRP A 144 4.83 5.43 -9.31
C TRP A 144 4.43 5.90 -10.71
N ASN A 145 5.01 5.28 -11.73
CA ASN A 145 4.75 5.56 -13.13
C ASN A 145 3.35 5.11 -13.59
N ALA A 146 2.66 4.26 -12.84
CA ALA A 146 1.26 3.91 -13.08
C ALA A 146 0.26 4.95 -12.50
N LEU A 147 0.69 5.82 -11.57
CA LEU A 147 -0.20 6.82 -10.97
C LEU A 147 -0.52 7.96 -11.95
N HIS A 148 -1.67 8.62 -11.76
CA HIS A 148 -1.96 9.87 -12.45
C HIS A 148 -1.04 11.00 -11.98
N THR A 149 -0.75 11.91 -12.89
CA THR A 149 0.13 13.08 -12.68
C THR A 149 -0.33 13.96 -11.53
N ASN A 150 -1.65 14.14 -11.38
CA ASN A 150 -2.24 14.90 -10.27
C ASN A 150 -1.88 14.32 -8.90
N ILE A 151 -1.76 12.99 -8.79
CA ILE A 151 -1.40 12.32 -7.54
C ILE A 151 0.09 12.50 -7.26
N ARG A 152 0.94 12.41 -8.30
CA ARG A 152 2.40 12.58 -8.17
C ARG A 152 2.80 14.01 -7.78
N GLN A 153 2.04 15.01 -8.20
CA GLN A 153 2.26 16.43 -7.89
C GLN A 153 1.72 16.85 -6.51
N ALA A 154 1.35 15.89 -5.65
CA ALA A 154 0.92 16.19 -4.29
C ALA A 154 1.98 17.02 -3.55
N LYS A 155 1.51 18.04 -2.81
CA LYS A 155 2.38 19.01 -2.10
C LYS A 155 2.90 18.49 -0.76
N SER A 156 2.24 17.48 -0.18
CA SER A 156 2.62 16.87 1.09
C SER A 156 2.38 15.38 1.06
N LEU A 157 3.09 14.68 1.96
CA LEU A 157 2.98 13.24 2.11
C LEU A 157 1.57 12.79 2.51
N ASP A 158 0.87 13.56 3.35
CA ASP A 158 -0.49 13.20 3.77
C ASP A 158 -1.50 13.34 2.63
N ILE A 159 -1.36 14.40 1.83
CA ILE A 159 -2.17 14.59 0.60
C ILE A 159 -1.90 13.44 -0.37
N PHE A 160 -0.63 13.09 -0.56
CA PHE A 160 -0.23 11.98 -1.42
C PHE A 160 -0.85 10.64 -0.95
N LYS A 161 -0.70 10.29 0.33
CA LYS A 161 -1.26 9.06 0.91
C LYS A 161 -2.78 8.98 0.72
N ASN A 162 -3.49 10.07 0.99
CA ASN A 162 -4.94 10.12 0.85
C ASN A 162 -5.37 9.98 -0.62
N ALA A 163 -4.68 10.65 -1.55
CA ALA A 163 -4.98 10.56 -2.98
C ALA A 163 -4.70 9.16 -3.55
N VAL A 164 -3.59 8.53 -3.16
CA VAL A 164 -3.26 7.14 -3.52
C VAL A 164 -4.31 6.17 -2.98
N LYS A 165 -4.70 6.32 -1.71
CA LYS A 165 -5.74 5.48 -1.11
C LYS A 165 -7.07 5.64 -1.84
N ALA A 166 -7.48 6.86 -2.18
CA ALA A 166 -8.70 7.12 -2.93
C ALA A 166 -8.67 6.47 -4.32
N TYR A 167 -7.54 6.58 -5.04
CA TYR A 167 -7.35 5.98 -6.35
C TYR A 167 -7.53 4.45 -6.33
N TYR A 168 -6.90 3.75 -5.39
CA TYR A 168 -7.00 2.28 -5.31
C TYR A 168 -8.30 1.77 -4.68
N LEU A 169 -9.05 2.61 -3.96
CA LEU A 169 -10.38 2.29 -3.48
C LEU A 169 -11.45 2.42 -4.58
N ALA A 170 -11.20 3.24 -5.61
CA ALA A 170 -12.13 3.45 -6.72
C ALA A 170 -12.01 2.40 -7.85
N GLN A 171 -10.92 1.63 -7.89
CA GLN A 171 -10.71 0.46 -8.76
C GLN A 171 -11.30 -0.82 -8.17
#